data_AF-A0A7S0IA24-F1
#
_entry.id   AF-A0A7S0IA24-F1
#
_cell.length_a   1.000
_cell.length_b   1.000
_cell.length_c   1.000
_cell.angle_alpha   90.00
_cell.angle_beta   90.00
_cell.angle_gamma   90.00
#
_symmetry.space_group_name_H-M   'P 1'
#
loop_
_entity.id
_entity.type
_entity.pdbx_description
1 polymer ?
#
loop_
_entity_poly.entity_id
_entity_poly.type
_entity_poly.pdbx_seq_one_letter_code
_entity_poly.pdbx_strand_id
1 'polypeptide(L)'
;KNGRGVDTNRNWAVDWGVKEADFDPYEEYPGKAPFSEPEARMLRSLVEEFKPHAWVNVHSGMEAMFMPYDHKASEPRGEGAEAMRSILRDLNEFHCGARCTVGGGGKGVGYLAHGTATDWVYEKGAVPVAFTWEIYGDTQAHYMDCFRMFNPVGEDSHDAVVREWVAAGVSVLPMLARHPDLPTASAVRGIGGGSGGSGGSGGSGSVVVERDDGE
;
A
#
# COMPACT_ATOMS: atom_id res chain seq x y z
N LYS A 1 2.20 8.47 -19.62
CA LYS A 1 1.14 9.05 -20.50
C LYS A 1 0.57 7.98 -21.43
N ASN A 2 -0.72 8.04 -21.77
CA ASN A 2 -1.35 7.16 -22.76
C ASN A 2 -1.25 7.73 -24.20
N GLY A 3 -1.85 7.03 -25.18
CA GLY A 3 -1.83 7.45 -26.59
C GLY A 3 -2.55 8.77 -26.91
N ARG A 4 -3.26 9.38 -25.94
CA ARG A 4 -3.86 10.72 -26.05
C ARG A 4 -3.03 11.80 -25.35
N GLY A 5 -1.84 11.45 -24.85
CA GLY A 5 -0.96 12.36 -24.11
C GLY A 5 -1.42 12.64 -22.67
N VAL A 6 -2.42 11.90 -22.15
CA VAL A 6 -2.90 12.07 -20.77
C VAL A 6 -2.02 11.30 -19.82
N ASP A 7 -1.62 11.91 -18.71
CA ASP A 7 -1.11 11.18 -17.56
C ASP A 7 -2.27 10.46 -16.86
N THR A 8 -2.29 9.14 -16.99
CA THR A 8 -3.31 8.27 -16.42
C THR A 8 -3.29 8.24 -14.89
N ASN A 9 -2.17 8.66 -14.27
CA ASN A 9 -2.07 8.84 -12.82
C ASN A 9 -2.28 10.30 -12.38
N ARG A 10 -2.87 11.14 -13.25
CA ARG A 10 -3.45 12.45 -12.89
C ARG A 10 -4.95 12.54 -13.24
N ASN A 11 -5.54 11.44 -13.71
CA ASN A 11 -6.90 11.40 -14.26
C ASN A 11 -7.99 11.00 -13.25
N TRP A 12 -7.69 10.87 -11.96
CA TRP A 12 -8.64 10.36 -10.96
C TRP A 12 -9.35 11.48 -10.21
N ALA A 13 -10.60 11.26 -9.77
CA ALA A 13 -11.42 12.29 -9.12
C ALA A 13 -11.05 12.55 -7.64
N VAL A 14 -9.79 12.84 -7.35
CA VAL A 14 -9.27 13.25 -6.04
C VAL A 14 -8.37 14.46 -6.25
N ASP A 15 -8.78 15.62 -5.74
CA ASP A 15 -8.08 16.90 -5.98
C ASP A 15 -7.72 17.17 -7.46
N TRP A 16 -8.57 16.70 -8.38
CA TRP A 16 -8.25 16.64 -9.81
C TRP A 16 -8.08 18.04 -10.42
N GLY A 17 -7.04 18.18 -11.25
CA GLY A 17 -6.82 19.38 -12.06
C GLY A 17 -6.18 20.55 -11.31
N VAL A 18 -5.82 20.37 -10.04
CA VAL A 18 -4.94 21.28 -9.31
C VAL A 18 -3.55 21.25 -9.97
N LYS A 19 -2.92 22.42 -10.07
CA LYS A 19 -1.61 22.61 -10.69
C LYS A 19 -0.69 23.23 -9.67
N GLU A 20 0.37 22.52 -9.32
CA GLU A 20 1.44 23.04 -8.48
C GLU A 20 2.28 24.08 -9.23
N ALA A 21 3.15 24.78 -8.49
CA ALA A 21 4.00 25.81 -9.07
C ALA A 21 4.97 25.27 -10.14
N ASP A 22 5.34 24.00 -10.04
CA ASP A 22 6.21 23.24 -10.94
C ASP A 22 5.45 22.40 -11.98
N PHE A 23 4.13 22.58 -12.11
CA PHE A 23 3.29 21.82 -13.04
C PHE A 23 3.79 21.91 -14.49
N ASP A 24 4.07 20.74 -15.07
CA ASP A 24 4.40 20.61 -16.49
C ASP A 24 3.23 19.96 -17.26
N PRO A 25 2.50 20.69 -18.13
CA PRO A 25 1.42 20.10 -18.92
C PRO A 25 1.90 19.05 -19.93
N TYR A 26 3.19 19.04 -20.28
CA TYR A 26 3.71 17.99 -21.14
C TYR A 26 3.79 16.65 -20.40
N GLU A 27 4.14 16.64 -19.12
CA GLU A 27 4.26 15.43 -18.31
C GLU A 27 2.98 15.08 -17.55
N GLU A 28 2.27 16.08 -17.01
CA GLU A 28 1.22 15.91 -16.00
C GLU A 28 -0.20 16.22 -16.52
N TYR A 29 -0.42 16.27 -17.84
CA TYR A 29 -1.73 16.59 -18.40
C TYR A 29 -2.82 15.64 -17.84
N PRO A 30 -3.79 16.13 -17.04
CA PRO A 30 -4.70 15.27 -16.29
C PRO A 30 -5.91 14.80 -17.09
N GLY A 31 -5.97 15.13 -18.39
CA GLY A 31 -7.13 14.89 -19.25
C GLY A 31 -8.15 16.03 -19.22
N LYS A 32 -9.30 15.83 -19.88
CA LYS A 32 -10.33 16.87 -20.05
C LYS A 32 -11.29 16.98 -18.85
N ALA A 33 -11.38 15.92 -18.06
CA ALA A 33 -12.22 15.77 -16.89
C ALA A 33 -11.66 14.60 -16.06
N PRO A 34 -11.98 14.50 -14.76
CA PRO A 34 -11.66 13.29 -14.01
C PRO A 34 -12.34 12.09 -14.67
N PHE A 35 -11.61 10.98 -14.76
CA PHE A 35 -12.02 9.77 -15.45
C PHE A 35 -12.36 9.95 -16.93
N SER A 36 -11.76 10.94 -17.61
CA SER A 36 -11.89 11.07 -19.07
C SER A 36 -11.31 9.86 -19.82
N GLU A 37 -10.32 9.18 -19.23
CA GLU A 37 -9.64 8.06 -19.86
C GLU A 37 -10.40 6.73 -19.58
N PRO A 38 -10.65 5.88 -20.59
CA PRO A 38 -11.24 4.56 -20.40
C PRO A 38 -10.42 3.67 -19.45
N GLU A 39 -9.09 3.80 -19.44
CA GLU A 39 -8.20 3.06 -18.56
C GLU A 39 -8.52 3.32 -17.07
N ALA A 40 -8.66 4.60 -16.69
CA ALA A 40 -9.02 4.99 -15.33
C ALA A 40 -10.46 4.58 -14.99
N ARG A 41 -11.41 4.70 -15.94
CA ARG A 41 -12.80 4.26 -15.73
C ARG A 41 -12.92 2.76 -15.48
N MET A 42 -12.18 1.94 -16.22
CA MET A 42 -12.20 0.48 -16.02
C MET A 42 -11.68 0.09 -14.63
N LEU A 43 -10.55 0.66 -14.21
CA LEU A 43 -9.99 0.38 -12.87
C LEU A 43 -10.90 0.89 -11.76
N ARG A 44 -11.51 2.07 -11.92
CA ARG A 44 -12.55 2.55 -11.02
C ARG A 44 -13.69 1.55 -10.88
N SER A 45 -14.26 1.09 -11.99
CA SER A 45 -15.36 0.11 -11.96
C SER A 45 -14.96 -1.18 -11.25
N LEU A 46 -13.74 -1.68 -11.49
CA LEU A 46 -13.22 -2.86 -10.80
C LEU A 46 -13.11 -2.63 -9.28
N VAL A 47 -12.62 -1.48 -8.83
CA VAL A 47 -12.55 -1.16 -7.40
C VAL A 47 -13.94 -1.06 -6.78
N GLU A 48 -14.89 -0.41 -7.45
CA GLU A 48 -16.26 -0.25 -6.97
C GLU A 48 -17.02 -1.59 -6.90
N GLU A 49 -16.81 -2.49 -7.88
CA GLU A 49 -17.47 -3.79 -7.97
C GLU A 49 -16.83 -4.83 -7.06
N PHE A 50 -15.51 -5.00 -7.15
CA PHE A 50 -14.77 -6.03 -6.41
C PHE A 50 -14.57 -5.67 -4.93
N LYS A 51 -14.49 -4.37 -4.60
CA LYS A 51 -14.20 -3.85 -3.26
C LYS A 51 -12.96 -4.50 -2.64
N PRO A 52 -11.78 -4.33 -3.25
CA PRO A 52 -10.58 -5.01 -2.80
C PRO A 52 -10.19 -4.60 -1.38
N HIS A 53 -9.56 -5.52 -0.67
CA HIS A 53 -8.92 -5.24 0.62
C HIS A 53 -7.58 -4.50 0.47
N ALA A 54 -6.91 -4.71 -0.67
CA ALA A 54 -5.61 -4.14 -0.95
C ALA A 54 -5.48 -3.70 -2.41
N TRP A 55 -4.75 -2.62 -2.63
CA TRP A 55 -4.39 -2.06 -3.93
C TRP A 55 -2.89 -1.77 -3.95
N VAL A 56 -2.21 -2.18 -5.02
CA VAL A 56 -0.79 -1.91 -5.25
C VAL A 56 -0.63 -1.35 -6.66
N ASN A 57 -0.24 -0.08 -6.75
CA ASN A 57 0.03 0.65 -7.99
C ASN A 57 1.52 0.59 -8.30
N VAL A 58 1.93 -0.10 -9.37
CA VAL A 58 3.36 -0.34 -9.67
C VAL A 58 3.85 0.65 -10.72
N HIS A 59 4.94 1.34 -10.40
CA HIS A 59 5.61 2.38 -11.20
C HIS A 59 7.13 2.15 -11.21
N SER A 60 7.85 2.93 -12.01
CA SER A 60 9.32 2.99 -11.99
C SER A 60 9.80 4.42 -12.25
N GLY A 61 11.07 4.66 -11.91
CA GLY A 61 11.74 5.96 -11.95
C GLY A 61 12.52 6.25 -10.66
N MET A 62 12.25 5.49 -9.60
CA MET A 62 12.97 5.49 -8.33
C MET A 62 12.76 4.15 -7.60
N GLU A 63 13.36 3.99 -6.42
CA GLU A 63 13.07 2.88 -5.49
C GLU A 63 12.28 3.41 -4.29
N ALA A 64 10.99 3.07 -4.20
CA ALA A 64 10.12 3.56 -3.13
C ALA A 64 8.88 2.68 -2.88
N MET A 65 8.35 2.78 -1.67
CA MET A 65 7.11 2.17 -1.22
C MET A 65 6.26 3.23 -0.54
N PHE A 66 5.31 3.78 -1.28
CA PHE A 66 4.43 4.84 -0.81
C PHE A 66 3.07 4.33 -0.35
N MET A 67 2.53 5.06 0.61
CA MET A 67 1.12 5.10 0.97
C MET A 67 0.59 6.51 0.66
N PRO A 68 -0.73 6.75 0.71
CA PRO A 68 -1.28 8.10 0.62
C PRO A 68 -0.65 9.07 1.64
N TYR A 69 -0.71 10.38 1.44
CA TYR A 69 -1.28 11.03 0.25
C TYR A 69 -0.18 11.40 -0.74
N ASP A 70 -0.51 11.35 -2.03
CA ASP A 70 0.31 11.91 -3.11
C ASP A 70 0.04 13.41 -3.27
N HIS A 71 -1.22 13.85 -3.15
CA HIS A 71 -1.63 15.25 -3.31
C HIS A 71 -1.43 16.12 -2.07
N LYS A 72 -0.95 15.57 -0.95
CA LYS A 72 -0.72 16.31 0.30
C LYS A 72 0.67 16.02 0.86
N ALA A 73 1.32 17.03 1.42
CA ALA A 73 2.56 16.89 2.18
C ALA A 73 2.35 16.28 3.59
N SER A 74 1.40 15.35 3.71
CA SER A 74 1.02 14.71 4.96
C SER A 74 0.58 13.27 4.70
N GLU A 75 0.69 12.44 5.72
CA GLU A 75 0.23 11.05 5.67
C GLU A 75 -1.12 10.92 6.40
N PRO A 76 -1.96 9.92 6.03
CA PRO A 76 -3.08 9.49 6.83
C PRO A 76 -2.66 9.17 8.27
N ARG A 77 -3.63 9.26 9.18
CA ARG A 77 -3.44 9.05 10.62
C ARG A 77 -4.37 7.95 11.14
N GLY A 78 -4.06 7.40 12.31
CA GLY A 78 -4.82 6.34 12.97
C GLY A 78 -4.25 4.95 12.72
N GLU A 79 -4.85 3.95 13.36
CA GLU A 79 -4.34 2.57 13.40
C GLU A 79 -4.16 1.96 12.01
N GLY A 80 -5.05 2.23 11.06
CA GLY A 80 -4.92 1.74 9.68
C GLY A 80 -3.69 2.31 8.96
N ALA A 81 -3.44 3.61 9.13
CA ALA A 81 -2.27 4.26 8.58
C ALA A 81 -0.96 3.76 9.22
N GLU A 82 -0.99 3.49 10.52
CA GLU A 82 0.14 2.89 11.25
C GLU A 82 0.42 1.46 10.77
N ALA A 83 -0.63 0.65 10.57
CA ALA A 83 -0.52 -0.69 10.01
C ALA A 83 0.07 -0.66 8.60
N MET A 84 -0.45 0.19 7.69
CA MET A 84 0.10 0.39 6.36
C MET A 84 1.60 0.75 6.39
N ARG A 85 1.99 1.73 7.23
CA ARG A 85 3.40 2.12 7.37
C ARG A 85 4.27 0.98 7.90
N SER A 86 3.76 0.18 8.85
CA SER A 86 4.48 -0.99 9.35
C SER A 86 4.66 -2.05 8.26
N ILE A 87 3.65 -2.32 7.44
CA ILE A 87 3.73 -3.25 6.31
C ILE A 87 4.83 -2.80 5.34
N LEU A 88 4.83 -1.51 4.93
CA LEU A 88 5.83 -1.00 3.98
C LEU A 88 7.26 -1.03 4.55
N ARG A 89 7.45 -0.77 5.85
CA ARG A 89 8.76 -0.89 6.50
C ARG A 89 9.30 -2.31 6.45
N ASP A 90 8.48 -3.29 6.79
CA ASP A 90 8.87 -4.71 6.75
C ASP A 90 9.15 -5.15 5.31
N LEU A 91 8.33 -4.76 4.34
CA LEU A 91 8.58 -5.07 2.93
C LEU A 91 9.89 -4.45 2.43
N ASN A 92 10.19 -3.21 2.81
CA ASN A 92 11.45 -2.56 2.45
C ASN A 92 12.66 -3.31 3.03
N GLU A 93 12.59 -3.71 4.30
CA GLU A 93 13.65 -4.48 4.94
C GLU A 93 13.85 -5.84 4.25
N PHE A 94 12.77 -6.56 3.98
CA PHE A 94 12.84 -7.94 3.48
C PHE A 94 13.15 -8.05 1.98
N HIS A 95 12.69 -7.08 1.17
CA HIS A 95 12.70 -7.21 -0.30
C HIS A 95 13.41 -6.07 -1.03
N CYS A 96 13.57 -4.91 -0.41
CA CYS A 96 14.27 -3.76 -1.02
C CYS A 96 15.61 -3.45 -0.32
N GLY A 97 16.05 -4.29 0.63
CA GLY A 97 17.32 -4.12 1.35
C GLY A 97 17.45 -2.77 2.04
N ALA A 98 16.33 -2.25 2.58
CA ALA A 98 16.21 -0.93 3.20
C ALA A 98 16.55 0.26 2.28
N ARG A 99 16.64 0.07 0.95
CA ARG A 99 16.96 1.13 -0.02
C ARG A 99 15.76 1.99 -0.38
N CYS A 100 14.55 1.42 -0.34
CA CYS A 100 13.35 2.12 -0.78
C CYS A 100 13.01 3.27 0.17
N THR A 101 12.60 4.40 -0.39
CA THR A 101 11.94 5.45 0.40
C THR A 101 10.57 4.96 0.86
N VAL A 102 10.22 5.15 2.14
CA VAL A 102 8.94 4.69 2.72
C VAL A 102 8.16 5.85 3.34
N GLY A 103 6.88 5.99 2.98
CA GLY A 103 5.99 6.98 3.58
C GLY A 103 4.88 7.48 2.65
N GLY A 104 4.34 8.66 2.93
CA GLY A 104 3.36 9.35 2.07
C GLY A 104 4.00 9.84 0.77
N GLY A 105 3.39 9.60 -0.39
CA GLY A 105 3.96 10.00 -1.69
C GLY A 105 4.33 11.49 -1.78
N GLY A 106 3.40 12.39 -1.45
CA GLY A 106 3.60 13.84 -1.47
C GLY A 106 4.60 14.36 -0.43
N LYS A 107 4.93 13.54 0.58
CA LYS A 107 5.98 13.83 1.56
C LYS A 107 7.33 13.21 1.16
N GLY A 108 7.31 12.03 0.53
CA GLY A 108 8.47 11.21 0.26
C GLY A 108 9.18 11.54 -1.06
N VAL A 109 8.44 11.94 -2.09
CA VAL A 109 9.01 12.25 -3.43
C VAL A 109 9.46 13.70 -3.55
N GLY A 110 8.89 14.60 -2.74
CA GLY A 110 9.26 16.03 -2.72
C GLY A 110 8.48 16.92 -3.68
N TYR A 111 7.46 16.40 -4.35
CA TYR A 111 6.43 17.16 -5.08
C TYR A 111 5.03 16.57 -4.82
N LEU A 112 3.98 17.35 -5.10
CA LEU A 112 2.60 16.92 -4.89
C LEU A 112 1.99 16.46 -6.22
N ALA A 113 1.39 15.28 -6.22
CA ALA A 113 0.72 14.73 -7.40
C ALA A 113 -0.80 14.68 -7.18
N HIS A 114 -1.53 15.38 -8.04
CA HIS A 114 -2.99 15.54 -7.95
C HIS A 114 -3.73 14.56 -8.85
N GLY A 115 -4.90 14.07 -8.45
CA GLY A 115 -5.68 13.15 -9.27
C GLY A 115 -5.04 11.77 -9.46
N THR A 116 -4.33 11.26 -8.45
CA THR A 116 -3.67 9.95 -8.52
C THR A 116 -4.62 8.79 -8.23
N ALA A 117 -4.27 7.62 -8.77
CA ALA A 117 -5.03 6.39 -8.56
C ALA A 117 -5.06 5.99 -7.09
N THR A 118 -3.89 5.96 -6.44
CA THR A 118 -3.72 5.48 -5.07
C THR A 118 -4.50 6.34 -4.07
N ASP A 119 -4.48 7.66 -4.22
CA ASP A 119 -5.26 8.56 -3.36
C ASP A 119 -6.77 8.39 -3.57
N TRP A 120 -7.23 8.21 -4.80
CA TRP A 120 -8.66 8.00 -5.06
C TRP A 120 -9.12 6.65 -4.51
N VAL A 121 -8.32 5.60 -4.72
CA VAL A 121 -8.61 4.25 -4.22
C VAL A 121 -8.69 4.22 -2.69
N TYR A 122 -7.81 4.97 -2.02
CA TYR A 122 -7.85 5.13 -0.57
C TYR A 122 -9.05 5.97 -0.10
N GLU A 123 -9.21 7.20 -0.61
CA GLU A 123 -10.21 8.14 -0.09
C GLU A 123 -11.65 7.84 -0.52
N LYS A 124 -11.83 7.45 -1.79
CA LYS A 124 -13.16 7.27 -2.40
C LYS A 124 -13.51 5.81 -2.60
N GLY A 125 -12.51 4.99 -2.96
CA GLY A 125 -12.65 3.54 -3.03
C GLY A 125 -12.74 2.89 -1.66
N ALA A 126 -12.34 3.59 -0.59
CA ALA A 126 -12.31 3.10 0.79
C ALA A 126 -11.56 1.75 0.92
N VAL A 127 -10.54 1.54 0.07
CA VAL A 127 -9.70 0.35 0.12
C VAL A 127 -8.74 0.48 1.31
N PRO A 128 -8.76 -0.45 2.28
CA PRO A 128 -8.01 -0.31 3.53
C PRO A 128 -6.49 -0.18 3.33
N VAL A 129 -5.94 -0.99 2.43
CA VAL A 129 -4.50 -1.00 2.13
C VAL A 129 -4.26 -0.50 0.72
N ALA A 130 -3.74 0.71 0.55
CA ALA A 130 -3.45 1.29 -0.76
C ALA A 130 -2.00 1.74 -0.83
N PHE A 131 -1.25 1.20 -1.79
CA PHE A 131 0.17 1.50 -1.99
C PHE A 131 0.51 1.91 -3.41
N THR A 132 1.57 2.71 -3.55
CA THR A 132 2.30 2.91 -4.80
C THR A 132 3.71 2.37 -4.61
N TRP A 133 4.16 1.49 -5.49
CA TRP A 133 5.52 0.94 -5.47
C TRP A 133 6.29 1.46 -6.68
N GLU A 134 7.43 2.09 -6.42
CA GLU A 134 8.41 2.49 -7.42
C GLU A 134 9.52 1.43 -7.39
N ILE A 135 9.58 0.60 -8.43
CA ILE A 135 10.27 -0.70 -8.33
C ILE A 135 11.73 -0.67 -8.81
N TYR A 136 12.11 0.40 -9.50
CA TYR A 136 13.42 0.53 -10.10
C TYR A 136 13.64 1.98 -10.52
N GLY A 137 14.85 2.49 -10.35
CA GLY A 137 15.28 3.74 -10.96
C GLY A 137 16.80 3.86 -11.00
N ASP A 138 17.38 4.09 -12.18
CA ASP A 138 18.81 4.36 -12.31
C ASP A 138 19.06 5.87 -12.37
N THR A 139 19.38 6.45 -11.21
CA THR A 139 19.72 7.88 -11.09
C THR A 139 21.05 8.26 -11.74
N GLN A 140 21.85 7.28 -12.15
CA GLN A 140 23.12 7.50 -12.86
C GLN A 140 22.96 7.40 -14.38
N ALA A 141 21.78 7.03 -14.89
CA ALA A 141 21.50 7.04 -16.31
C ALA A 141 21.53 8.48 -16.85
N HIS A 142 22.03 8.65 -18.07
CA HIS A 142 21.95 9.94 -18.75
C HIS A 142 20.47 10.26 -19.06
N TYR A 143 20.06 11.54 -19.00
CA TYR A 143 18.65 11.94 -19.18
C TYR A 143 18.03 11.56 -20.54
N MET A 144 18.86 11.22 -21.54
CA MET A 144 18.42 10.70 -22.85
C MET A 144 18.28 9.17 -22.89
N ASP A 145 18.79 8.46 -21.89
CA ASP A 145 18.70 7.01 -21.77
C ASP A 145 17.51 6.62 -20.90
N CYS A 146 16.31 6.97 -21.39
CA CYS A 146 15.07 6.73 -20.67
C CYS A 146 14.85 5.23 -20.37
N PHE A 147 15.31 4.34 -21.27
CA PHE A 147 15.14 2.91 -21.05
C PHE A 147 15.89 2.48 -19.79
N ARG A 148 17.18 2.81 -19.68
CA ARG A 148 17.98 2.46 -18.51
C ARG A 148 17.52 3.17 -17.24
N MET A 149 17.02 4.40 -17.35
CA MET A 149 16.52 5.17 -16.21
C MET A 149 15.34 4.47 -15.54
N PHE A 150 14.43 3.91 -16.33
CA PHE A 150 13.17 3.32 -15.86
C PHE A 150 13.13 1.79 -15.84
N ASN A 151 14.13 1.12 -16.45
CA ASN A 151 14.16 -0.33 -16.57
C ASN A 151 15.55 -0.89 -16.25
N PRO A 152 15.64 -2.04 -15.55
CA PRO A 152 16.89 -2.76 -15.40
C PRO A 152 17.44 -3.17 -16.76
N VAL A 153 18.76 -3.03 -16.92
CA VAL A 153 19.46 -3.39 -18.16
C VAL A 153 20.25 -4.67 -17.94
N GLY A 154 19.96 -5.68 -18.76
CA GLY A 154 20.55 -7.01 -18.66
C GLY A 154 19.68 -7.99 -17.87
N GLU A 155 19.81 -9.27 -18.22
CA GLU A 155 18.97 -10.37 -17.72
C GLU A 155 19.07 -10.52 -16.20
N ASP A 156 20.29 -10.53 -15.64
CA ASP A 156 20.49 -10.69 -14.19
C ASP A 156 19.84 -9.58 -13.36
N SER A 157 19.92 -8.32 -13.83
CA SER A 157 19.32 -7.17 -13.16
C SER A 157 17.81 -7.18 -13.28
N HIS A 158 17.28 -7.51 -14.46
CA HIS A 158 15.85 -7.68 -14.69
C HIS A 158 15.28 -8.75 -13.77
N ASP A 159 15.90 -9.93 -13.73
CA ASP A 159 15.43 -11.06 -12.95
C ASP A 159 15.54 -10.82 -11.44
N ALA A 160 16.54 -10.05 -11.00
CA ALA A 160 16.62 -9.60 -9.61
C ALA A 160 15.44 -8.71 -9.23
N VAL A 161 15.15 -7.67 -10.03
CA VAL A 161 14.01 -6.75 -9.78
C VAL A 161 12.69 -7.53 -9.78
N VAL A 162 12.44 -8.36 -10.80
CA VAL A 162 11.21 -9.14 -10.87
C VAL A 162 11.07 -10.07 -9.66
N ARG A 163 12.14 -10.78 -9.29
CA ARG A 163 12.11 -11.70 -8.13
C ARG A 163 11.82 -10.97 -6.82
N GLU A 164 12.48 -9.84 -6.57
CA GLU A 164 12.31 -9.04 -5.35
C GLU A 164 10.88 -8.53 -5.21
N TRP A 165 10.34 -7.91 -6.26
CA TRP A 165 9.00 -7.29 -6.19
C TRP A 165 7.85 -8.29 -6.26
N VAL A 166 8.02 -9.42 -6.94
CA VAL A 166 7.06 -10.53 -6.85
C VAL A 166 7.06 -11.13 -5.43
N ALA A 167 8.22 -11.31 -4.81
CA ALA A 167 8.31 -11.80 -3.43
C ALA A 167 7.69 -10.80 -2.43
N ALA A 168 7.87 -9.50 -2.63
CA ALA A 168 7.18 -8.45 -1.87
C ALA A 168 5.65 -8.55 -2.04
N GLY A 169 5.18 -8.73 -3.28
CA GLY A 169 3.76 -8.96 -3.62
C GLY A 169 3.14 -10.16 -2.91
N VAL A 170 3.88 -11.26 -2.76
CA VAL A 170 3.41 -12.42 -1.97
C VAL A 170 3.47 -12.14 -0.47
N SER A 171 4.52 -11.47 0.00
CA SER A 171 4.75 -11.20 1.42
C SER A 171 3.75 -10.22 2.02
N VAL A 172 3.15 -9.34 1.21
CA VAL A 172 2.11 -8.42 1.70
C VAL A 172 0.87 -9.16 2.19
N LEU A 173 0.50 -10.29 1.58
CA LEU A 173 -0.75 -11.01 1.83
C LEU A 173 -0.96 -11.40 3.30
N PRO A 174 -0.03 -12.10 3.98
CA PRO A 174 -0.18 -12.40 5.41
C PRO A 174 -0.12 -11.13 6.27
N MET A 175 0.58 -10.08 5.82
CA MET A 175 0.70 -8.82 6.58
C MET A 175 -0.59 -7.98 6.56
N LEU A 176 -1.49 -8.20 5.58
CA LEU A 176 -2.80 -7.55 5.52
C LEU A 176 -3.61 -7.78 6.81
N ALA A 177 -3.42 -8.93 7.49
CA ALA A 177 -4.07 -9.22 8.77
C ALA A 177 -3.73 -8.22 9.90
N ARG A 178 -2.72 -7.35 9.72
CA ARG A 178 -2.37 -6.29 10.67
C ARG A 178 -3.31 -5.08 10.56
N HIS A 179 -3.98 -4.89 9.43
CA HIS A 179 -4.83 -3.72 9.21
C HIS A 179 -6.18 -3.87 9.95
N PRO A 180 -6.56 -2.95 10.85
CA PRO A 180 -7.72 -3.11 11.74
C PRO A 180 -9.05 -3.27 11.00
N ASP A 181 -9.18 -2.66 9.82
CA ASP A 181 -10.41 -2.69 9.02
C ASP A 181 -10.56 -3.98 8.19
N LEU A 182 -9.57 -4.89 8.23
CA LEU A 182 -9.63 -6.15 7.49
C LEU A 182 -10.18 -7.30 8.35
N PRO A 183 -11.03 -8.19 7.80
CA PRO A 183 -11.70 -9.24 8.58
C PRO A 183 -10.74 -10.17 9.33
N THR A 184 -9.56 -10.41 8.76
CA THR A 184 -8.51 -11.25 9.35
C THR A 184 -7.90 -10.65 10.62
N ALA A 185 -7.87 -9.33 10.77
CA ALA A 185 -7.39 -8.69 12.00
C ALA A 185 -8.27 -9.00 13.21
N SER A 186 -9.59 -9.10 13.00
CA SER A 186 -10.55 -9.46 14.04
C SER A 186 -10.41 -10.92 14.47
N ALA A 187 -10.13 -11.84 13.53
CA ALA A 187 -9.90 -13.25 13.83
C ALA A 187 -8.62 -13.47 14.66
N VAL A 188 -7.55 -12.73 14.37
CA VAL A 188 -6.29 -12.80 15.15
C VAL A 188 -6.46 -12.20 16.55
N ARG A 189 -7.18 -11.08 16.69
CA ARG A 189 -7.50 -10.49 18.01
C ARG A 189 -8.38 -11.42 18.86
N GLY A 190 -9.29 -12.18 18.25
CA GLY A 190 -10.13 -13.17 18.93
C GLY A 190 -9.37 -14.38 19.50
N ILE A 191 -8.23 -14.73 18.92
CA ILE A 191 -7.37 -15.83 19.41
C ILE A 191 -6.42 -15.34 20.53
N GLY A 192 -6.04 -14.06 20.52
CA GLY A 192 -5.14 -13.47 21.53
C GLY A 192 -5.82 -12.90 22.80
N GLY A 193 -7.14 -12.70 22.78
CA GLY A 193 -7.90 -12.10 23.90
C GLY A 193 -8.32 -13.06 25.03
N GLY A 194 -7.95 -14.34 24.93
CA GLY A 194 -8.35 -15.39 25.88
C GLY A 194 -7.33 -15.69 26.97
N SER A 195 -6.74 -14.69 27.64
CA SER A 195 -6.03 -14.94 28.91
C SER A 195 -5.92 -13.68 29.77
N GLY A 196 -6.55 -13.69 30.94
CA GLY A 196 -6.36 -12.63 31.94
C GLY A 196 -7.57 -12.41 32.85
N GLY A 197 -7.72 -13.25 33.87
CA GLY A 197 -8.77 -13.07 34.89
C GLY A 197 -8.65 -14.04 36.06
N SER A 198 -7.50 -14.09 36.72
CA SER A 198 -7.35 -14.69 38.05
C SER A 198 -7.40 -13.58 39.11
N GLY A 199 -8.39 -13.65 40.01
CA GLY A 199 -8.52 -12.77 41.18
C GLY A 199 -9.56 -13.34 42.13
N GLY A 200 -9.10 -14.03 43.17
CA GLY A 200 -9.91 -14.90 44.02
C GLY A 200 -10.78 -14.22 45.09
N SER A 201 -11.62 -15.03 45.73
CA SER A 201 -12.05 -14.86 47.11
C SER A 201 -12.46 -16.24 47.68
N GLY A 202 -12.19 -16.43 48.98
CA GLY A 202 -12.14 -17.72 49.64
C GLY A 202 -13.51 -18.32 49.98
N GLY A 203 -13.49 -19.62 50.27
CA GLY A 203 -14.63 -20.39 50.72
C GLY A 203 -14.18 -21.78 51.17
N SER A 204 -13.94 -21.93 52.46
CA SER A 204 -13.76 -23.20 53.16
C SER A 204 -14.99 -24.09 52.98
N GLY A 205 -14.80 -25.28 52.41
CA GLY A 205 -15.85 -26.30 52.28
C GLY A 205 -15.23 -27.69 52.14
N SER A 206 -15.22 -28.44 53.23
CA SER A 206 -14.85 -29.85 53.31
C SER A 206 -15.85 -30.73 52.59
N VAL A 207 -15.41 -31.58 51.65
CA VAL A 207 -16.18 -32.77 51.21
C VAL A 207 -15.25 -33.96 50.94
N VAL A 208 -15.42 -34.94 51.83
CA VAL A 208 -15.22 -36.39 51.81
C VAL A 208 -14.72 -37.04 50.50
N VAL A 209 -13.66 -37.83 50.62
CA VAL A 209 -13.20 -38.83 49.64
C VAL A 209 -13.95 -40.13 49.88
N GLU A 210 -14.86 -40.51 48.99
CA GLU A 210 -15.31 -41.91 48.89
C GLU A 210 -14.33 -42.66 47.98
N ARG A 211 -13.75 -43.72 48.54
CA ARG A 211 -13.10 -44.80 47.80
C ARG A 211 -14.19 -45.78 47.42
N ASP A 212 -14.21 -46.18 46.15
CA ASP A 212 -14.92 -47.38 45.75
C ASP A 212 -13.91 -48.32 45.07
N ASP A 213 -13.79 -49.50 45.65
CA ASP A 213 -12.92 -50.61 45.27
C ASP A 213 -13.81 -51.70 44.63
N GLY A 214 -13.43 -52.21 43.45
CA GLY A 214 -13.99 -53.42 42.81
C GLY A 214 -14.91 -53.12 41.63
N GLU A 215 -14.83 -53.78 40.48
CA GLU A 215 -14.27 -55.09 40.09
C GLU A 215 -13.84 -55.04 38.62
#